data_AF-M6K8C3-F1
#
_entry.id   AF-M6K8C3-F1
#
_cell.length_a   1.000
_cell.length_b   1.000
_cell.length_c   1.000
_cell.angle_alpha   90.00
_cell.angle_beta   90.00
_cell.angle_gamma   90.00
#
_symmetry.space_group_name_H-M   'P 1'
#
loop_
_entity.id
_entity.type
_entity.pdbx_description
1 polymer ?
#
loop_
_entity_poly.entity_id
_entity_poly.type
_entity_poly.pdbx_seq_one_letter_code
_entity_poly.pdbx_strand_id
1 'polypeptide(L)'
;MWPLLRDLNSHLIQKIGFDWSEKLKEGIPLKIRMDLLSSDIEHTVIETDSYESLSLLYYFTEHFSERIRNNNERKILRYLIGSRITIPALVDRRSFQAAKERVKT
;
A
#
# COMPACT_ATOMS: atom_id res chain seq x y z
N MET A 1 2.84 13.28 -8.06
CA MET A 1 3.77 12.14 -8.19
C MET A 1 3.27 11.04 -7.27
N TRP A 2 2.66 9.97 -7.79
CA TRP A 2 2.04 8.91 -6.97
C TRP A 2 3.14 7.95 -6.45
N PRO A 3 3.34 7.81 -5.13
CA PRO A 3 4.35 6.91 -4.58
C PRO A 3 3.67 5.61 -4.13
N LEU A 4 3.14 4.82 -5.06
CA LEU A 4 2.26 3.70 -4.66
C LEU A 4 2.40 2.39 -5.44
N LEU A 5 3.44 2.24 -6.25
CA LEU A 5 3.78 0.95 -6.81
C LEU A 5 5.09 0.50 -6.18
N ARG A 6 5.00 -0.29 -5.10
CA ARG A 6 6.11 -1.20 -4.81
C ARG A 6 6.34 -2.00 -6.08
N ASP A 7 7.57 -2.03 -6.52
CA ASP A 7 7.95 -2.60 -7.80
C ASP A 7 7.76 -4.13 -7.79
N LEU A 8 6.52 -4.57 -8.05
CA LEU A 8 6.23 -5.97 -8.38
C LEU A 8 6.92 -6.39 -9.67
N ASN A 9 7.43 -5.41 -10.40
CA ASN A 9 8.26 -5.59 -11.56
C ASN A 9 9.75 -5.58 -11.19
N SER A 10 10.12 -5.87 -9.93
CA SER A 10 11.51 -6.06 -9.52
C SER A 10 12.24 -7.14 -10.33
N HIS A 11 11.50 -8.10 -10.89
CA HIS A 11 12.02 -9.05 -11.88
C HIS A 11 12.55 -8.37 -13.17
N LEU A 12 12.06 -7.17 -13.51
CA LEU A 12 12.58 -6.34 -14.60
C LEU A 12 13.95 -5.75 -14.26
N ILE A 13 14.28 -5.54 -12.98
CA ILE A 13 15.65 -5.11 -12.61
C ILE A 13 16.68 -6.12 -13.12
N GLN A 14 16.37 -7.42 -13.01
CA GLN A 14 17.24 -8.49 -13.50
C GLN A 14 17.24 -8.61 -15.04
N LYS A 15 16.16 -8.18 -15.70
CA LYS A 15 15.96 -8.36 -17.15
C LYS A 15 16.41 -7.16 -18.00
N ILE A 16 16.25 -5.94 -17.50
CA ILE A 16 16.51 -4.69 -18.22
C ILE A 16 17.35 -3.67 -17.43
N GLY A 17 17.69 -3.95 -16.17
CA GLY A 17 18.56 -3.12 -15.34
C GLY A 17 17.81 -2.29 -14.29
N PHE A 18 18.55 -1.64 -13.38
CA PHE A 18 17.98 -0.84 -12.30
C PHE A 18 17.15 0.36 -12.80
N ASP A 19 17.50 0.88 -13.98
CA ASP A 19 16.80 1.94 -14.72
C ASP A 19 15.72 1.39 -15.67
N TRP A 20 15.12 0.24 -15.32
CA TRP A 20 14.12 -0.44 -16.17
C TRP A 20 12.95 0.46 -16.56
N SER A 21 12.57 1.43 -15.71
CA SER A 21 11.48 2.37 -15.99
C SER A 21 11.75 3.25 -17.20
N GLU A 22 13.01 3.58 -17.47
CA GLU A 22 13.43 4.39 -18.62
C GLU A 22 13.71 3.53 -19.87
N LYS A 23 14.08 2.26 -19.65
CA LYS A 23 14.39 1.28 -20.72
C LYS A 23 13.19 0.41 -21.11
N LEU A 24 12.01 0.70 -20.56
CA LEU A 24 10.82 -0.08 -20.81
C LEU A 24 10.39 0.07 -22.27
N LYS A 25 10.52 -1.01 -23.06
CA LYS A 25 10.02 -1.04 -24.43
C LYS A 25 8.50 -1.19 -24.43
N GLU A 26 7.86 -0.64 -25.45
CA GLU A 26 6.43 -0.82 -25.70
C GLU A 26 6.06 -2.32 -25.78
N GLY A 27 4.88 -2.66 -25.28
CA GLY A 27 4.37 -4.04 -25.26
C GLY A 27 4.82 -4.90 -24.07
N ILE A 28 5.64 -4.39 -23.14
CA ILE A 28 5.97 -5.09 -21.90
C ILE A 28 4.81 -4.93 -20.88
N PRO A 29 4.14 -6.01 -20.46
CA PRO A 29 3.06 -5.92 -19.49
C PRO A 29 3.61 -5.61 -18.10
N LEU A 30 3.16 -4.50 -17.50
CA LEU A 30 3.44 -4.16 -16.11
C LEU A 30 2.39 -4.78 -15.19
N LYS A 31 2.85 -5.37 -14.09
CA LYS A 31 1.96 -5.80 -13.02
C LYS A 31 1.68 -4.62 -12.11
N ILE A 32 0.43 -4.16 -12.14
CA ILE A 32 -0.12 -3.18 -11.21
C ILE A 32 -1.03 -3.94 -10.24
N ARG A 33 -0.75 -3.86 -8.94
CA ARG A 33 -1.64 -4.41 -7.90
C ARG A 33 -2.90 -3.57 -7.83
N MET A 34 -4.04 -4.23 -7.99
CA MET A 34 -5.37 -3.63 -7.87
C MET A 34 -6.06 -4.00 -6.56
N ASP A 35 -5.44 -4.86 -5.74
CA ASP A 35 -5.90 -5.34 -4.43
C ASP A 35 -5.56 -4.36 -3.29
N LEU A 36 -5.46 -3.06 -3.58
CA LEU A 36 -5.29 -2.03 -2.56
C LEU A 36 -6.56 -1.88 -1.72
N LEU A 37 -6.38 -1.59 -0.43
CA LEU A 37 -7.49 -1.31 0.48
C LEU A 37 -8.30 -0.10 -0.02
N SER A 38 -9.56 -0.37 -0.37
CA SER A 38 -10.56 0.61 -0.79
C SER A 38 -11.59 0.94 0.31
N SER A 39 -11.45 0.30 1.46
CA SER A 39 -12.19 0.57 2.69
C SER A 39 -11.28 0.33 3.88
N ASP A 40 -11.59 1.00 4.99
CA ASP A 40 -10.88 0.82 6.24
C ASP A 40 -11.06 -0.62 6.76
N ILE A 41 -10.04 -1.13 7.44
CA ILE A 41 -10.04 -2.47 8.05
C ILE A 41 -9.69 -2.34 9.52
N GLU A 42 -10.38 -3.10 10.37
CA GLU A 42 -10.02 -3.26 11.76
C GLU A 42 -8.98 -4.36 11.93
N HIS A 43 -7.85 -4.03 12.56
CA HIS A 43 -6.79 -4.96 12.89
C HIS A 43 -6.70 -5.14 14.41
N THR A 44 -6.55 -6.38 14.88
CA THR A 44 -6.35 -6.67 16.32
C THR A 44 -4.86 -6.78 16.60
N VAL A 45 -4.35 -5.88 17.45
CA VAL A 45 -2.91 -5.74 17.71
C VAL A 45 -2.35 -6.98 18.40
N ILE A 46 -1.24 -7.50 17.88
CA ILE A 46 -0.44 -8.57 18.47
C ILE A 46 0.93 -8.06 18.93
N GLU A 47 1.65 -8.89 19.69
CA GLU A 47 2.89 -8.50 20.38
C GLU A 47 4.01 -8.05 19.41
N THR A 48 4.03 -8.60 18.19
CA THR A 48 5.06 -8.31 17.18
C THR A 48 4.71 -7.11 16.30
N ASP A 49 3.56 -6.47 16.49
CA ASP A 49 3.13 -5.39 15.61
C ASP A 49 3.90 -4.10 15.87
N SER A 50 4.43 -3.56 14.78
CA SER A 50 4.83 -2.16 14.63
C SER A 50 4.03 -1.51 13.51
N TYR A 51 3.96 -0.17 13.49
CA TYR A 51 3.29 0.54 12.40
C TYR A 51 3.94 0.26 11.04
N GLU A 52 5.25 0.04 11.00
CA GLU A 52 6.00 -0.36 9.81
C GLU A 52 5.57 -1.76 9.34
N SER A 53 5.50 -2.73 10.26
CA SER A 53 5.07 -4.09 9.94
C SER A 53 3.62 -4.14 9.44
N LEU A 54 2.72 -3.35 10.04
CA LEU A 54 1.32 -3.25 9.62
C LEU A 54 1.21 -2.57 8.25
N SER A 55 1.99 -1.52 8.02
CA SER A 55 2.07 -0.87 6.71
C SER A 55 2.58 -1.84 5.65
N LEU A 56 3.61 -2.63 5.98
CA LEU A 56 4.13 -3.67 5.10
C LEU A 56 3.09 -4.77 4.84
N LEU A 57 2.30 -5.17 5.84
CA LEU A 57 1.28 -6.20 5.71
C LEU A 57 0.12 -5.74 4.81
N TYR A 58 -0.43 -4.55 5.06
CA TYR A 58 -1.68 -4.10 4.44
C TYR A 58 -1.48 -3.27 3.16
N TYR A 59 -0.35 -2.58 3.04
CA TYR A 59 -0.03 -1.75 1.88
C TYR A 59 1.16 -2.27 1.10
N PHE A 60 1.71 -3.42 1.51
CA PHE A 60 2.92 -3.98 0.93
C PHE A 60 4.12 -3.05 1.04
N THR A 61 4.12 -2.00 1.87
CA THR A 61 5.26 -1.08 2.00
C THR A 61 5.25 -0.43 3.36
N GLU A 62 6.42 -0.16 3.95
CA GLU A 62 6.53 0.46 5.28
C GLU A 62 6.23 1.98 5.24
N HIS A 63 6.22 2.60 4.06
CA HIS A 63 6.13 4.05 3.90
C HIS A 63 4.81 4.68 4.39
N PHE A 64 3.76 3.90 4.63
CA PHE A 64 2.49 4.39 5.15
C PHE A 64 2.32 4.15 6.66
N SER A 65 3.38 3.76 7.37
CA SER A 65 3.37 3.56 8.83
C SER A 65 2.85 4.80 9.57
N GLU A 66 3.33 5.99 9.19
CA GLU A 66 2.89 7.26 9.77
C GLU A 66 1.40 7.55 9.51
N ARG A 67 0.85 7.09 8.39
CA ARG A 67 -0.58 7.23 8.10
C ARG A 67 -1.40 6.40 9.08
N ILE A 68 -1.03 5.13 9.28
CA ILE A 68 -1.69 4.26 10.27
C ILE A 68 -1.57 4.87 11.67
N ARG A 69 -0.36 5.34 12.03
CA ARG A 69 -0.10 5.95 13.33
C ARG A 69 -0.97 7.17 13.59
N ASN A 70 -1.05 8.10 12.64
CA ASN A 70 -1.84 9.31 12.79
C ASN A 70 -3.34 9.01 12.84
N ASN A 71 -3.82 8.03 12.07
CA ASN A 71 -5.23 7.61 12.09
C ASN A 71 -5.64 7.00 13.44
N ASN A 72 -4.68 6.41 14.17
CA ASN A 72 -4.91 5.80 15.49
C ASN A 72 -4.42 6.69 16.64
N GLU A 73 -4.50 8.02 16.47
CA GLU A 73 -4.17 9.01 17.50
C GLU A 73 -2.74 8.87 18.05
N ARG A 74 -1.83 8.30 17.26
CA ARG A 74 -0.43 8.06 17.62
C ARG A 74 -0.25 7.20 18.88
N LYS A 75 -1.24 6.36 19.19
CA LYS A 75 -1.17 5.42 20.32
C LYS A 75 0.00 4.46 20.15
N ILE A 76 0.58 4.02 21.27
CA ILE A 76 1.70 3.08 21.28
C ILE A 76 1.13 1.65 21.22
N LEU A 77 1.42 0.92 20.14
CA LEU A 77 0.84 -0.40 19.87
C LEU A 77 1.12 -1.43 20.97
N ARG A 78 2.30 -1.36 21.61
CA ARG A 78 2.65 -2.25 22.74
C ARG A 78 1.65 -2.20 23.90
N TYR A 79 0.95 -1.07 24.11
CA TYR A 79 -0.07 -0.94 25.16
C TYR A 79 -1.48 -1.28 24.67
N LEU A 80 -1.62 -1.63 23.39
CA LEU A 80 -2.88 -1.93 22.74
C LEU A 80 -2.99 -3.40 22.32
N ILE A 81 -2.10 -4.28 22.77
CA ILE A 81 -2.16 -5.72 22.46
C ILE A 81 -3.56 -6.26 22.83
N GLY A 82 -4.21 -6.94 21.87
CA GLY A 82 -5.58 -7.43 21.96
C GLY A 82 -6.68 -6.41 21.67
N SER A 83 -6.34 -5.12 21.53
CA SER A 83 -7.25 -4.05 21.12
C SER A 83 -7.33 -3.92 19.60
N ARG A 84 -8.37 -3.25 19.11
CA ARG A 84 -8.54 -2.96 17.68
C ARG A 84 -8.02 -1.58 17.31
N ILE A 85 -7.39 -1.51 16.15
CA ILE A 85 -6.93 -0.29 15.50
C ILE A 85 -7.41 -0.27 14.05
N THR A 86 -7.62 0.93 13.52
CA THR A 86 -8.10 1.12 12.15
C THR A 86 -6.92 1.23 11.19
N ILE A 87 -6.91 0.39 10.17
CA ILE A 87 -6.01 0.46 9.02
C ILE A 87 -6.75 1.22 7.90
N PRO A 88 -6.40 2.48 7.62
CA PRO A 88 -7.17 3.30 6.69
C PRO A 88 -7.03 2.84 5.23
N ALA A 89 -8.06 3.02 4.41
CA ALA A 89 -7.95 2.86 2.97
C ALA A 89 -6.90 3.84 2.41
N LEU A 90 -6.13 3.41 1.39
CA LEU A 90 -5.20 4.31 0.70
C LEU A 90 -5.93 5.27 -0.23
N VAL A 91 -7.01 4.77 -0.83
CA VAL A 91 -7.86 5.51 -1.76
C VAL A 91 -9.30 5.36 -1.30
N ASP A 92 -9.99 6.48 -1.14
CA ASP A 92 -11.42 6.46 -0.86
C ASP A 92 -12.18 5.74 -1.99
N ARG A 93 -13.19 4.95 -1.61
CA ARG A 93 -13.99 4.16 -2.56
C ARG A 93 -14.57 5.00 -3.70
N ARG A 94 -15.01 6.24 -3.44
CA ARG A 94 -15.56 7.12 -4.48
C ARG A 94 -14.48 7.55 -5.45
N SER A 95 -13.31 7.94 -4.94
CA SER A 95 -12.15 8.31 -5.75
C SER A 95 -11.71 7.16 -6.65
N PHE A 96 -11.72 5.93 -6.12
CA PHE A 96 -11.37 4.74 -6.90
C PHE A 96 -12.40 4.44 -8.01
N GLN A 97 -13.70 4.51 -7.73
CA GLN A 97 -14.74 4.28 -8.74
C GLN A 97 -14.68 5.33 -9.86
N ALA A 98 -14.54 6.62 -9.51
CA ALA A 98 -14.40 7.69 -10.48
C ALA A 98 -13.15 7.53 -11.37
N ALA A 99 -12.02 7.08 -10.80
CA ALA A 99 -10.82 6.79 -11.58
C ALA A 99 -11.04 5.59 -12.51
N LYS A 100 -11.69 4.52 -12.03
CA LYS A 100 -11.99 3.32 -12.81
C LYS A 100 -12.89 3.62 -14.01
N GLU A 101 -13.87 4.50 -13.87
CA GLU A 101 -14.74 4.92 -14.98
C GLU A 101 -13.97 5.69 -16.06
N ARG A 102 -13.04 6.57 -15.67
CA ARG A 102 -12.22 7.33 -16.64
C ARG A 102 -11.32 6.45 -17.49
N VAL A 103 -10.84 5.32 -16.98
CA VAL A 103 -9.97 4.38 -17.72
C VAL A 103 -10.75 3.52 -18.73
N LYS A 104 -12.08 3.44 -18.60
CA LYS A 104 -12.93 2.71 -19.56
C LYS A 104 -13.25 3.52 -20.82
N THR A 105 -12.88 4.80 -20.85
CA THR A 105 -13.04 5.70 -22.02
C THR A 105 -11.74 5.70 -22.81
#